data_AF-A0A0M8V6X1-F1
#
_entry.id   AF-A0A0M8V6X1-F1
#
_cell.length_a   1.000
_cell.length_b   1.000
_cell.length_c   1.000
_cell.angle_alpha   90.00
_cell.angle_beta   90.00
_cell.angle_gamma   90.00
#
_symmetry.space_group_name_H-M   'P 1'
#
loop_
_entity.id
_entity.type
_entity.pdbx_description
1 polymer ?
#
loop_
_entity_poly.entity_id
_entity_poly.type
_entity_poly.pdbx_seq_one_letter_code
_entity_poly.pdbx_strand_id
1 'polypeptide(L)'
;MAKFLIQATYTPEGTKGLLGEGASGRRAAVEQVVGDLGGTVEAMYFAFGADDIVIILDFPDAVSMAAVSLGVKASGALNTRATPLLTVDEIDEAARRQVAFRAPGA
;
A
#
# COMPACT_ATOMS: atom_id res chain seq x y z
N MET A 1 -4.78 13.73 0.88
CA MET A 1 -4.65 12.51 1.71
C MET A 1 -3.31 11.90 1.42
N ALA A 2 -2.72 11.19 2.39
CA ALA A 2 -1.45 10.51 2.16
C ALA A 2 -1.69 9.32 1.23
N LYS A 3 -0.89 9.21 0.17
CA LYS A 3 -1.03 8.17 -0.86
C LYS A 3 -0.03 7.05 -0.65
N PHE A 4 -0.45 5.81 -0.84
CA PHE A 4 0.37 4.63 -0.63
C PHE A 4 0.24 3.62 -1.76
N LEU A 5 1.38 3.08 -2.20
CA LEU A 5 1.47 1.88 -3.02
C LEU A 5 1.62 0.67 -2.10
N ILE A 6 0.73 -0.31 -2.25
CA ILE A 6 0.87 -1.63 -1.64
C ILE A 6 1.25 -2.63 -2.71
N GLN A 7 2.28 -3.41 -2.40
CA GLN A 7 2.68 -4.57 -3.17
C GLN A 7 2.65 -5.78 -2.24
N ALA A 8 2.03 -6.86 -2.68
CA ALA A 8 1.86 -8.03 -1.85
C ALA A 8 1.98 -9.34 -2.62
N THR A 9 2.53 -10.35 -1.95
CA THR A 9 2.64 -11.73 -2.44
C THR A 9 1.97 -12.65 -1.44
N TYR A 10 1.10 -13.54 -1.92
CA TYR A 10 0.43 -14.52 -1.07
C TYR A 10 1.42 -15.57 -0.55
N THR A 11 1.17 -16.03 0.67
CA THR A 11 1.72 -17.30 1.14
C THR A 11 0.92 -18.46 0.55
N PRO A 12 1.40 -19.71 0.57
CA PRO A 12 0.64 -20.87 0.09
C PRO A 12 -0.76 -20.98 0.73
N GLU A 13 -0.86 -20.70 2.02
CA GLU A 13 -2.12 -20.65 2.77
C GLU A 13 -3.02 -19.51 2.28
N GLY A 14 -2.43 -18.33 2.07
CA GLY A 14 -3.14 -17.18 1.52
C GLY A 14 -3.70 -17.44 0.11
N THR A 15 -2.94 -18.11 -0.76
CA THR A 15 -3.40 -18.50 -2.10
C THR A 15 -4.57 -19.48 -2.03
N LYS A 16 -4.55 -20.45 -1.10
CA LYS A 16 -5.72 -21.33 -0.87
C LYS A 16 -6.95 -20.53 -0.44
N GLY A 17 -6.77 -19.53 0.43
CA GLY A 17 -7.82 -18.59 0.80
C GLY A 17 -8.38 -17.83 -0.40
N LEU A 18 -7.50 -17.28 -1.26
CA LEU A 18 -7.90 -16.61 -2.50
C LEU A 18 -8.70 -17.54 -3.42
N LEU A 19 -8.30 -18.80 -3.58
CA LEU A 19 -9.03 -19.77 -4.41
C LEU A 19 -10.43 -20.07 -3.85
N GLY A 20 -10.62 -20.01 -2.53
CA GLY A 20 -11.90 -20.22 -1.87
C GLY A 20 -12.85 -19.02 -1.95
N GLU A 21 -12.33 -17.80 -1.76
CA GLU A 21 -13.14 -16.57 -1.71
C GLU A 21 -13.27 -15.85 -3.07
N GLY A 22 -12.33 -16.10 -3.97
CA GLY A 22 -12.18 -15.36 -5.22
C GLY A 22 -11.65 -13.93 -5.03
N ALA A 23 -11.21 -13.33 -6.14
CA ALA A 23 -10.64 -11.98 -6.15
C ALA A 23 -11.63 -10.89 -5.70
N SER A 24 -12.93 -11.05 -5.98
CA SER A 24 -13.98 -10.12 -5.54
C SER A 24 -14.16 -10.12 -4.02
N GLY A 25 -14.12 -11.30 -3.39
CA GLY A 25 -14.14 -11.40 -1.92
C GLY A 25 -12.92 -10.72 -1.30
N ARG A 26 -11.75 -10.89 -1.93
CA ARG A 26 -10.53 -10.21 -1.48
C ARG A 26 -10.60 -8.70 -1.60
N ARG A 27 -11.17 -8.17 -2.68
CA ARG A 27 -11.40 -6.73 -2.85
C ARG A 27 -12.31 -6.18 -1.76
N ALA A 28 -13.43 -6.85 -1.47
CA ALA A 28 -14.34 -6.43 -0.41
C ALA A 28 -13.65 -6.39 0.97
N ALA A 29 -12.83 -7.41 1.29
CA ALA A 29 -12.07 -7.43 2.53
C ALA A 29 -11.02 -6.30 2.62
N VAL A 30 -10.39 -5.93 1.50
CA VAL A 30 -9.48 -4.77 1.44
C VAL A 30 -10.24 -3.46 1.65
N GLU A 31 -11.37 -3.27 0.96
CA GLU A 31 -12.20 -2.07 1.09
C GLU A 31 -12.69 -1.88 2.54
N GLN A 32 -13.08 -2.97 3.22
CA GLN A 32 -13.49 -2.93 4.61
C GLN A 32 -12.35 -2.47 5.54
N VAL A 33 -11.20 -3.14 5.53
CA VAL A 33 -10.10 -2.81 6.47
C VAL A 33 -9.51 -1.42 6.20
N VAL A 34 -9.51 -0.98 4.95
CA VAL A 34 -9.09 0.36 4.55
C VAL A 34 -10.10 1.40 5.06
N GLY A 35 -11.40 1.13 4.91
CA GLY A 35 -12.48 2.00 5.37
C GLY A 35 -12.55 2.14 6.89
N ASP A 36 -12.22 1.10 7.66
CA ASP A 36 -12.22 1.12 9.14
C ASP A 36 -11.31 2.21 9.73
N LEU A 37 -10.28 2.63 8.98
CA LEU A 37 -9.36 3.71 9.36
C LEU A 37 -9.45 4.92 8.42
N GLY A 38 -10.62 5.12 7.79
CA GLY A 38 -10.93 6.30 6.98
C GLY A 38 -10.16 6.41 5.67
N GLY A 39 -9.59 5.32 5.18
CA GLY A 39 -8.93 5.26 3.89
C GLY A 39 -9.88 4.93 2.74
N THR A 40 -9.36 5.01 1.52
CA THR A 40 -10.07 4.60 0.29
C THR A 40 -9.17 3.80 -0.65
N VAL A 41 -9.76 2.84 -1.37
CA VAL A 41 -9.07 2.07 -2.42
C VAL A 41 -9.24 2.81 -3.75
N GLU A 42 -8.15 3.37 -4.27
CA GLU A 42 -8.15 4.03 -5.59
C GLU A 42 -8.11 2.99 -6.71
N ALA A 43 -7.19 2.02 -6.59
CA ALA A 43 -7.02 0.97 -7.56
C ALA A 43 -6.53 -0.32 -6.89
N MET A 44 -6.98 -1.46 -7.40
CA MET A 44 -6.52 -2.79 -6.97
C MET A 44 -6.42 -3.69 -8.20
N TYR A 45 -5.25 -4.28 -8.39
CA TYR A 45 -4.95 -5.20 -9.47
C TYR A 45 -4.30 -6.46 -8.93
N PHE A 46 -4.59 -7.58 -9.58
CA PHE A 46 -3.82 -8.80 -9.45
C PHE A 46 -2.78 -8.82 -10.57
N ALA A 47 -1.53 -9.05 -10.22
CA ALA A 47 -0.42 -9.11 -11.14
C ALA A 47 0.11 -10.55 -11.23
N PHE A 48 0.72 -10.88 -12.37
CA PHE A 48 1.45 -12.14 -12.55
C PHE A 48 2.94 -11.79 -12.66
N GLY A 49 3.63 -11.80 -11.52
CA GLY A 49 5.00 -11.32 -11.40
C GLY A 49 5.60 -11.56 -10.02
N ALA A 50 6.51 -10.68 -9.59
CA ALA A 50 7.15 -10.79 -8.27
C ALA A 50 6.17 -10.54 -7.11
N ASP A 51 5.18 -9.67 -7.34
CA ASP A 51 4.06 -9.42 -6.44
C ASP A 51 2.77 -9.94 -7.11
N ASP A 52 1.87 -10.52 -6.32
CA ASP A 52 0.57 -11.03 -6.79
C ASP A 52 -0.50 -9.93 -6.81
N ILE A 53 -0.33 -8.88 -5.99
CA ILE A 53 -1.29 -7.79 -5.83
C ILE A 53 -0.57 -6.45 -5.83
N VAL A 54 -1.16 -5.48 -6.54
CA VAL A 54 -0.77 -4.08 -6.52
C VAL A 54 -1.99 -3.23 -6.18
N ILE A 55 -1.88 -2.36 -5.17
CA ILE A 55 -2.98 -1.51 -4.70
C ILE A 55 -2.50 -0.08 -4.54
N ILE A 56 -3.31 0.89 -4.96
CA ILE A 56 -3.14 2.30 -4.63
C ILE A 56 -4.21 2.68 -3.61
N LEU A 57 -3.77 3.20 -2.47
CA LEU A 57 -4.62 3.56 -1.34
C LEU A 57 -4.41 5.03 -0.98
N ASP A 58 -5.49 5.67 -0.53
CA ASP A 58 -5.41 6.92 0.20
C ASP A 58 -5.76 6.69 1.68
N PHE A 59 -5.05 7.36 2.58
CA PHE A 59 -5.35 7.39 4.01
C PHE A 59 -5.26 8.80 4.58
N PRO A 60 -5.89 9.06 5.75
CA PRO A 60 -5.74 10.33 6.46
C PRO A 60 -4.28 10.63 6.81
N ASP A 61 -3.52 9.61 7.24
CA ASP A 61 -2.12 9.71 7.63
C ASP A 61 -1.37 8.36 7.55
N ALA A 62 -0.06 8.40 7.80
CA ALA A 62 0.79 7.21 7.80
C ALA A 62 0.55 6.26 8.99
N VAL A 63 -0.01 6.75 10.11
CA VAL A 63 -0.30 5.92 11.29
C VAL A 63 -1.48 5.01 10.99
N SER A 64 -2.50 5.52 10.32
CA SER A 64 -3.67 4.78 9.83
C SER A 64 -3.25 3.67 8.88
N MET A 65 -2.41 3.98 7.88
CA MET A 65 -1.84 2.98 6.98
C MET A 65 -0.98 1.94 7.72
N ALA A 66 -0.16 2.37 8.69
CA ALA A 66 0.66 1.46 9.48
C ALA A 66 -0.19 0.46 10.28
N ALA A 67 -1.29 0.90 10.88
CA ALA A 67 -2.22 0.04 11.60
C ALA A 67 -2.85 -1.03 10.69
N VAL A 68 -3.34 -0.65 9.50
CA VAL A 68 -3.81 -1.62 8.49
C VAL A 68 -2.70 -2.58 8.10
N SER A 69 -1.50 -2.07 7.79
CA SER A 69 -0.37 -2.91 7.38
C SER A 69 0.01 -3.93 8.45
N LEU A 70 -0.02 -3.57 9.74
CA LEU A 70 0.29 -4.48 10.83
C LEU A 70 -0.77 -5.57 10.96
N GLY A 71 -2.06 -5.20 10.91
CA GLY A 71 -3.17 -6.16 10.96
C GLY A 71 -3.11 -7.17 9.81
N VAL A 72 -2.87 -6.71 8.58
CA VAL A 72 -2.73 -7.59 7.41
C VAL A 72 -1.52 -8.53 7.57
N LYS A 73 -0.35 -8.00 7.97
CA LYS A 73 0.85 -8.83 8.16
C LYS A 73 0.69 -9.87 9.26
N ALA A 74 0.01 -9.53 10.35
CA ALA A 74 -0.25 -10.45 11.46
C ALA A 74 -1.08 -11.67 11.06
N SER A 75 -1.87 -11.58 9.97
CA SER A 75 -2.63 -12.73 9.45
C SER A 75 -1.75 -13.85 8.89
N GLY A 76 -0.51 -13.54 8.47
CA GLY A 76 0.38 -14.49 7.80
C GLY A 76 -0.06 -14.91 6.38
N ALA A 77 -1.16 -14.37 5.86
CA ALA A 77 -1.67 -14.74 4.54
C ALA A 77 -0.87 -14.10 3.39
N LEU A 78 -0.19 -12.99 3.65
CA LEU A 78 0.51 -12.17 2.65
C LEU A 78 1.80 -11.60 3.23
N ASN A 79 2.83 -11.53 2.39
CA ASN A 79 3.97 -10.65 2.60
C ASN A 79 3.68 -9.32 1.90
N THR A 80 3.79 -8.20 2.60
CA THR A 80 3.41 -6.89 2.06
C THR A 80 4.51 -5.83 2.22
N ARG A 81 4.63 -4.98 1.21
CA ARG A 81 5.39 -3.72 1.22
C ARG A 81 4.42 -2.57 1.04
N ALA A 82 4.50 -1.59 1.93
CA ALA A 82 3.80 -0.32 1.82
C ALA A 82 4.82 0.78 1.52
N THR A 83 4.61 1.51 0.43
CA THR A 83 5.48 2.59 -0.02
C THR A 83 4.67 3.88 -0.06
N PRO A 84 5.01 4.89 0.76
CA PRO A 84 4.43 6.22 0.62
C PRO A 84 4.72 6.78 -0.78
N LEU A 85 3.70 7.37 -1.40
CA LEU A 85 3.79 8.02 -2.69
C LEU A 85 3.65 9.53 -2.50
N LEU A 86 4.42 10.29 -3.28
CA LEU A 86 4.27 11.73 -3.41
C LEU A 86 3.49 12.03 -4.68
N THR A 87 2.55 12.95 -4.57
CA THR A 87 1.82 13.53 -5.69
C THR A 87 2.72 14.45 -6.51
N VAL A 88 2.28 14.78 -7.73
CA VAL A 88 2.96 15.77 -8.58
C VAL A 88 3.12 17.10 -7.84
N ASP A 89 2.06 17.59 -7.21
CA ASP A 89 2.07 18.85 -6.45
C ASP A 89 3.06 18.83 -5.28
N GLU A 90 3.18 17.72 -4.56
CA GLU A 90 4.16 17.56 -3.47
C GLU A 90 5.59 17.54 -4.00
N ILE A 91 5.84 16.95 -5.16
CA ILE A 91 7.15 17.00 -5.82
C ILE A 91 7.45 18.41 -6.31
N ASP A 92 6.49 19.14 -6.88
CA ASP A 92 6.65 20.52 -7.30
C ASP A 92 6.91 21.47 -6.12
N GLU A 93 6.27 21.22 -4.97
CA GLU A 93 6.61 21.90 -3.73
C GLU A 93 8.03 21.56 -3.27
N ALA A 94 8.39 20.29 -3.23
CA ALA A 94 9.72 19.85 -2.81
C ALA A 94 10.82 20.44 -3.70
N ALA A 95 10.61 20.50 -5.02
CA ALA A 95 11.54 21.06 -5.99
C ALA A 95 11.80 22.57 -5.79
N ARG A 96 10.88 23.30 -5.16
CA ARG A 96 11.04 24.72 -4.82
C ARG A 96 11.82 24.96 -3.53
N ARG A 97 12.04 23.93 -2.71
CA ARG A 97 12.77 24.05 -1.44
C ARG A 97 14.29 24.04 -1.70
N GLN A 98 14.98 25.04 -1.18
CA GLN A 98 16.44 25.10 -1.27
C GLN A 98 17.07 24.27 -0.15
N VAL A 99 18.10 23.48 -0.50
CA VAL A 99 18.91 22.73 0.47
C VAL A 99 20.36 23.13 0.26
N ALA A 100 21.02 23.59 1.33
CA ALA A 100 22.46 23.80 1.33
C ALA A 100 23.16 22.43 1.40
N PHE A 101 23.27 21.76 0.26
CA PHE A 101 23.91 20.45 0.14
C PHE A 101 25.39 20.61 -0.21
N ARG A 102 26.28 20.08 0.63
CA ARG A 102 27.69 19.88 0.28
C ARG A 102 27.87 18.42 -0.11
N ALA A 103 28.24 18.17 -1.36
CA ALA A 103 28.56 16.82 -1.83
C ALA A 103 29.77 16.25 -1.07
N PRO A 104 29.85 14.93 -0.84
CA PRO A 104 31.04 14.31 -0.29
C PRO A 104 32.29 14.67 -1.12
N GLY A 105 33.34 15.17 -0.47
CA GLY A 105 34.61 15.54 -1.11
C GLY A 105 34.77 17.01 -1.50
N ALA A 106 33.78 17.87 -1.23
CA ALA A 106 33.89 19.32 -1.35
C ALA A 106 34.38 20.00 -0.06
#